data_AF-A0A0L7QJ81-F1
#
_entry.id   AF-A0A0L7QJ81-F1
#
_cell.length_a   1.000
_cell.length_b   1.000
_cell.length_c   1.000
_cell.angle_alpha   90.00
_cell.angle_beta   90.00
_cell.angle_gamma   90.00
#
_symmetry.space_group_name_H-M   'P 1'
#
loop_
_entity.id
_entity.type
_entity.pdbx_description
1 polymer ?
#
loop_
_entity_poly.entity_id
_entity_poly.type
_entity_poly.pdbx_seq_one_letter_code
_entity_poly.pdbx_strand_id
1 'polypeptide(L)'
;LMIDTGSEPNLVKRSALKPHLVIETADALAISGITEGQVETYGSVDIQVHDREVQFQVVPDNFPISTDGILGSQFCNNEVDILYSQDCIVWNSIRIPFGAVNFAITKSTSCIPKTVSFGIASEFLSLTRQP
;
A
#
# COMPACT_ATOMS: atom_id res chain seq x y z
N LEU A 1 5.37 1.54 -0.21
CA LEU A 1 4.36 2.26 0.62
C LEU A 1 5.00 2.61 1.96
N MET A 2 4.59 3.72 2.57
CA MET A 2 4.93 4.13 3.94
C MET A 2 3.70 3.91 4.84
N ILE A 3 3.89 3.54 6.11
CA ILE A 3 2.78 3.50 7.09
C ILE A 3 2.82 4.80 7.88
N ASP A 4 1.69 5.50 7.94
CA ASP A 4 1.56 6.78 8.63
C ASP A 4 0.22 6.86 9.35
N THR A 5 0.22 6.60 10.66
CA THR A 5 -0.99 6.69 11.49
C THR A 5 -1.49 8.13 11.67
N GLY A 6 -0.70 9.13 11.31
CA GLY A 6 -1.10 10.54 11.31
C GLY A 6 -1.87 10.96 10.07
N SER A 7 -1.88 10.13 9.02
CA SER A 7 -2.69 10.33 7.82
C SER A 7 -4.01 9.58 7.95
N GLU A 8 -5.14 10.24 7.72
CA GLU A 8 -6.45 9.57 7.76
C GLU A 8 -6.68 8.67 6.53
N PRO A 9 -6.67 9.18 5.29
CA PRO A 9 -6.83 8.33 4.10
C PRO A 9 -5.55 7.57 3.75
N ASN A 10 -5.70 6.42 3.09
CA ASN A 10 -4.59 5.82 2.35
C ASN A 10 -4.35 6.59 1.04
N LEU A 11 -3.09 6.85 0.68
CA LEU A 11 -2.72 7.62 -0.51
C LEU A 11 -1.89 6.78 -1.48
N VAL A 12 -2.07 7.00 -2.79
CA VAL A 12 -1.24 6.40 -3.83
C VAL A 12 -1.01 7.38 -4.98
N LYS A 13 0.23 7.49 -5.45
CA LYS A 13 0.55 8.30 -6.63
C LYS A 13 -0.02 7.66 -7.90
N ARG A 14 -0.48 8.49 -8.83
CA ARG A 14 -1.04 8.03 -10.10
C ARG A 14 -0.07 7.15 -10.90
N SER A 15 1.23 7.46 -10.87
CA SER A 15 2.31 6.74 -11.54
C SER A 15 2.54 5.32 -11.01
N ALA A 16 2.15 5.07 -9.75
CA ALA A 16 2.26 3.75 -9.14
C ALA A 16 1.15 2.80 -9.64
N LEU A 17 0.07 3.36 -10.22
CA LEU A 17 -1.07 2.60 -10.71
C LEU A 17 -0.89 2.24 -12.19
N LYS A 18 -1.44 1.08 -12.58
CA LYS A 18 -1.51 0.71 -13.99
C LYS A 18 -2.27 1.79 -14.79
N PRO A 19 -1.85 2.14 -16.02
CA PRO A 19 -2.47 3.23 -16.78
C PRO A 19 -3.97 3.07 -17.03
N HIS A 20 -4.45 1.84 -17.19
CA HIS A 20 -5.84 1.50 -17.52
C HIS A 20 -6.74 1.28 -16.30
N LEU A 21 -6.22 1.51 -15.09
CA LEU A 21 -7.02 1.36 -13.89
C LEU A 21 -8.03 2.52 -13.79
N VAL A 22 -9.30 2.17 -13.58
CA VAL A 22 -10.40 3.12 -13.41
C VAL A 22 -10.33 3.73 -12.01
N ILE A 23 -10.38 5.05 -11.94
CA ILE A 23 -10.42 5.83 -10.70
C ILE A 23 -11.85 6.31 -10.52
N GLU A 24 -12.44 6.09 -9.35
CA GLU A 24 -13.78 6.59 -9.02
C GLU A 24 -13.66 8.06 -8.63
N THR A 25 -13.97 8.95 -9.57
CA THR A 25 -13.80 10.39 -9.40
C THR A 25 -14.84 11.01 -8.47
N ALA A 26 -15.98 10.34 -8.25
CA ALA A 26 -17.02 10.83 -7.33
C ALA A 26 -16.54 10.85 -5.87
N ASP A 27 -15.53 10.06 -5.53
CA ASP A 27 -14.97 9.93 -4.19
C ASP A 27 -13.74 10.84 -3.95
N ALA A 28 -13.54 11.84 -4.80
CA ALA A 28 -12.42 12.76 -4.65
C ALA A 28 -12.49 13.53 -3.33
N LEU A 29 -11.35 13.66 -2.66
CA LEU A 29 -11.20 14.33 -1.37
C LEU A 29 -10.22 15.50 -1.49
N ALA A 30 -10.40 16.50 -0.64
CA ALA A 30 -9.43 17.57 -0.43
C ALA A 30 -8.53 17.21 0.75
N ILE A 31 -7.25 16.94 0.48
CA ILE A 31 -6.24 16.60 1.50
C ILE A 31 -5.55 17.88 1.97
N SER A 32 -5.39 18.02 3.29
CA SER A 32 -4.63 19.09 3.93
C SER A 32 -3.57 18.52 4.89
N GLY A 33 -2.67 19.36 5.40
CA GLY A 33 -1.69 18.98 6.43
C GLY A 33 -0.34 18.48 5.90
N ILE A 34 -0.22 18.22 4.60
CA ILE A 34 1.05 17.85 3.94
C ILE A 34 1.63 19.03 3.14
N THR A 35 0.78 19.88 2.57
CA THR A 35 1.13 21.09 1.80
C THR A 35 0.60 22.36 2.44
N GLU A 36 1.16 23.51 2.05
CA GLU A 36 0.50 24.80 2.25
C GLU A 36 -0.76 24.86 1.37
N GLY A 37 -1.91 24.53 1.96
CA GLY A 37 -3.21 24.50 1.28
C GLY A 37 -3.81 23.11 1.15
N GLN A 38 -4.92 23.04 0.41
CA GLN A 38 -5.61 21.79 0.10
C GLN A 38 -5.22 21.29 -1.29
N VAL A 39 -4.99 19.98 -1.41
CA VAL A 39 -4.78 19.30 -2.68
C VAL A 39 -5.96 18.38 -2.93
N GLU A 40 -6.64 18.55 -4.06
CA GLU A 40 -7.68 17.62 -4.50
C GLU A 40 -7.05 16.33 -5.04
N THR A 41 -7.61 15.19 -4.62
CA THR A 41 -7.29 13.88 -5.19
C THR A 41 -8.00 13.70 -6.53
N TYR A 42 -7.53 12.75 -7.34
CA TYR A 42 -8.23 12.36 -8.57
C TYR A 42 -9.47 11.49 -8.31
N GLY A 43 -9.69 11.03 -7.07
CA GLY A 43 -10.70 10.05 -6.72
C GLY A 43 -10.12 8.85 -5.97
N SER A 44 -10.93 7.80 -5.83
CA SER A 44 -10.57 6.58 -5.11
C SER A 44 -10.24 5.40 -6.04
N VAL A 45 -9.49 4.44 -5.51
CA VAL A 45 -9.26 3.12 -6.10
C VAL A 45 -9.19 2.07 -5.01
N ASP A 46 -9.82 0.93 -5.26
CA ASP A 46 -9.65 -0.27 -4.44
C ASP A 46 -8.46 -1.11 -4.94
N ILE A 47 -7.52 -1.37 -4.04
CA ILE A 47 -6.28 -2.11 -4.30
C ILE A 47 -6.21 -3.32 -3.39
N GLN A 48 -5.97 -4.49 -3.98
CA GLN A 48 -5.69 -5.70 -3.21
C GLN A 48 -4.29 -5.60 -2.58
N VAL A 49 -4.25 -5.53 -1.26
CA VAL A 49 -3.04 -5.63 -0.44
C VAL A 49 -3.14 -6.97 0.29
N HIS A 50 -2.32 -7.95 -0.08
CA HIS A 50 -2.46 -9.34 0.40
C HIS A 50 -3.90 -9.90 0.22
N ASP A 51 -4.58 -10.25 1.31
CA ASP A 51 -5.92 -10.83 1.35
C ASP A 51 -7.04 -9.79 1.54
N ARG A 52 -6.71 -8.49 1.60
CA ARG A 52 -7.69 -7.41 1.77
C ARG A 52 -7.72 -6.43 0.61
N GLU A 53 -8.94 -6.01 0.28
CA GLU A 53 -9.18 -4.87 -0.56
C GLU A 53 -9.10 -3.59 0.29
N VAL A 54 -8.15 -2.72 -0.05
CA VAL A 54 -7.87 -1.48 0.66
C VAL A 54 -8.14 -0.33 -0.29
N GLN A 55 -9.00 0.60 0.13
CA GLN A 55 -9.28 1.79 -0.65
C GLN A 55 -8.16 2.82 -0.47
N PHE A 56 -7.70 3.39 -1.58
CA PHE A 56 -6.73 4.47 -1.64
C PHE A 56 -7.30 5.68 -2.38
N GLN A 57 -6.92 6.86 -1.93
CA GLN A 57 -7.08 8.11 -2.66
C GLN A 57 -5.91 8.31 -3.62
N VAL A 58 -6.20 8.64 -4.87
CA VAL A 58 -5.20 8.81 -5.91
C VAL A 58 -4.73 10.26 -5.94
N VAL A 59 -3.44 10.47 -5.70
CA VAL A 59 -2.81 11.80 -5.70
C VAL A 59 -1.95 12.02 -6.96
N PRO A 60 -1.70 13.28 -7.34
CA PRO A 60 -0.75 13.62 -8.39
C PRO A 60 0.67 13.10 -8.09
N ASP A 61 1.47 12.86 -9.12
CA ASP A 61 2.83 12.31 -8.95
C ASP A 61 3.80 13.28 -8.27
N ASN A 62 3.51 14.58 -8.36
CA ASN A 62 4.25 15.65 -7.67
C ASN A 62 3.79 15.87 -6.22
N PHE A 63 2.87 15.05 -5.70
CA PHE A 63 2.47 15.11 -4.30
C PHE A 63 3.69 14.88 -3.38
N PRO A 64 3.91 15.74 -2.36
CA PRO A 64 5.18 15.86 -1.65
C PRO A 64 5.40 14.76 -0.60
N ILE A 65 5.38 13.51 -1.07
CA ILE A 65 5.74 12.32 -0.30
C ILE A 65 6.90 11.62 -1.00
N SER A 66 7.83 11.08 -0.20
CA SER A 66 9.06 10.43 -0.71
C SER A 66 8.82 9.02 -1.26
N THR A 67 7.63 8.46 -1.04
CA THR A 67 7.25 7.12 -1.50
C THR A 67 6.15 7.18 -2.55
N ASP A 68 5.79 6.01 -3.08
CA ASP A 68 4.67 5.86 -4.03
C ASP A 68 3.29 5.96 -3.38
N GLY A 69 3.20 5.86 -2.05
CA GLY A 69 1.93 5.88 -1.35
C GLY A 69 2.05 5.68 0.16
N ILE A 70 0.98 6.04 0.86
CA ILE A 70 0.84 6.02 2.31
C ILE A 70 -0.30 5.07 2.69
N LEU A 71 -0.08 4.21 3.68
CA LEU A 71 -1.11 3.49 4.40
C LEU A 71 -1.44 4.30 5.66
N GLY A 72 -2.61 4.91 5.65
CA GLY A 72 -3.14 5.76 6.71
C GLY A 72 -3.76 4.97 7.85
N SER A 73 -4.33 5.70 8.81
CA SER A 73 -5.06 5.14 9.95
C SER A 73 -6.31 4.37 9.53
N GLN A 74 -6.92 4.68 8.39
CA GLN A 74 -8.03 3.90 7.81
C GLN A 74 -7.63 2.43 7.57
N PHE A 75 -6.40 2.16 7.14
CA PHE A 75 -5.88 0.80 7.03
C PHE A 75 -5.50 0.21 8.40
N CYS A 76 -4.97 1.03 9.30
CA CYS A 76 -4.42 0.56 10.58
C CYS A 76 -5.48 0.27 11.65
N ASN A 77 -6.70 0.81 11.52
CA ASN A 77 -7.72 0.79 12.57
C ASN A 77 -7.99 -0.61 13.14
N ASN A 78 -7.36 -0.90 14.29
CA ASN A 78 -7.51 -2.07 15.17
C ASN A 78 -7.12 -3.44 14.61
N GLU A 79 -6.61 -3.53 13.38
CA GLU A 79 -6.25 -4.80 12.75
C GLU A 79 -4.74 -4.98 12.54
N VAL A 80 -3.97 -3.91 12.76
CA VAL A 80 -2.52 -3.89 12.50
C VAL A 80 -1.78 -3.48 13.77
N ASP A 81 -0.90 -4.37 14.24
CA ASP A 81 0.05 -4.06 15.31
C ASP A 81 1.39 -3.62 14.71
N ILE A 82 1.84 -2.42 15.06
CA ILE A 82 3.16 -1.92 14.65
C ILE A 82 4.17 -2.30 15.73
N LEU A 83 5.01 -3.31 15.45
CA LEU A 83 6.02 -3.81 16.39
C LEU A 83 7.39 -3.21 16.06
N TYR A 84 7.65 -1.99 16.54
CA TYR A 84 8.90 -1.26 16.30
C TYR A 84 10.16 -2.03 16.74
N SER A 85 10.11 -2.74 17.88
CA SER A 85 11.26 -3.51 18.38
C SER A 85 11.61 -4.72 17.50
N GLN A 86 10.75 -5.07 16.56
CA GLN A 86 10.87 -6.24 15.68
C GLN A 86 10.90 -5.82 14.20
N ASP A 87 10.97 -4.51 13.93
CA ASP A 87 10.95 -3.91 12.60
C ASP A 87 9.89 -4.53 11.68
N CYS A 88 8.67 -4.72 12.19
CA CYS A 88 7.59 -5.32 11.41
C CYS A 88 6.22 -4.80 11.81
N ILE A 89 5.26 -4.91 10.88
CA ILE A 89 3.85 -4.93 11.23
C ILE A 89 3.36 -6.37 11.39
N VAL A 90 2.40 -6.57 12.28
CA VAL A 90 1.61 -7.79 12.37
C VAL A 90 0.21 -7.48 11.92
N TRP A 91 -0.25 -8.21 10.92
CA TRP A 91 -1.58 -8.06 10.37
C TRP A 91 -2.15 -9.44 10.04
N ASN A 92 -3.34 -9.78 10.56
CA ASN A 92 -3.94 -11.12 10.41
C ASN A 92 -2.97 -12.27 10.80
N SER A 93 -2.16 -12.08 11.85
CA SER A 93 -1.07 -13.00 12.25
C SER A 93 0.08 -13.15 11.26
N ILE A 94 0.07 -12.42 10.14
CA ILE A 94 1.18 -12.32 9.20
C ILE A 94 2.12 -11.22 9.67
N ARG A 95 3.41 -11.53 9.74
CA ARG A 95 4.46 -10.55 10.07
C ARG A 95 5.06 -10.04 8.77
N ILE A 96 4.95 -8.75 8.52
CA ILE A 96 5.52 -8.08 7.35
C ILE A 96 6.66 -7.19 7.84
N PRO A 97 7.93 -7.56 7.61
CA PRO A 97 9.06 -6.73 7.99
C PRO A 97 9.06 -5.39 7.24
N PHE A 98 9.52 -4.33 7.89
CA PHE A 98 9.75 -3.05 7.24
C PHE A 98 10.77 -3.22 6.10
N GLY A 99 10.49 -2.60 4.96
CA GLY A 99 11.35 -2.68 3.77
C GLY A 99 11.27 -3.99 2.97
N ALA A 100 10.47 -4.98 3.40
CA ALA A 100 10.40 -6.29 2.73
C ALA A 100 9.48 -6.36 1.49
N VAL A 101 8.80 -5.27 1.08
CA VAL A 101 7.65 -5.37 0.18
C VAL A 101 7.79 -4.55 -1.11
N ASN A 102 7.99 -5.28 -2.21
CA ASN A 102 7.51 -4.90 -3.54
C ASN A 102 6.03 -5.31 -3.62
N PHE A 103 5.11 -4.39 -3.36
CA PHE A 103 3.68 -4.64 -3.59
C PHE A 103 3.41 -4.63 -5.10
N ALA A 104 3.02 -5.78 -5.67
CA ALA A 104 2.48 -5.80 -7.02
C ALA A 104 1.02 -5.30 -6.98
N ILE A 105 0.79 -4.06 -7.39
CA ILE A 105 -0.56 -3.49 -7.52
C ILE A 105 -1.25 -4.14 -8.73
N THR A 106 -2.01 -5.21 -8.49
CA THR A 106 -2.85 -5.87 -9.49
C THR A 106 -4.30 -5.86 -9.06
N LYS A 107 -5.18 -5.27 -9.89
CA LYS A 107 -6.63 -5.40 -9.74
C LYS A 107 -7.00 -6.89 -9.79
N SER A 108 -7.71 -7.38 -8.77
CA SER A 108 -8.39 -8.68 -8.84
C SER A 108 -9.67 -8.50 -9.64
N THR A 109 -9.65 -8.80 -10.93
CA THR A 109 -10.89 -9.13 -11.66
C THR A 109 -11.11 -10.63 -11.55
N SER A 110 -11.64 -11.10 -10.43
CA SER A 110 -12.13 -12.48 -10.33
C SER A 110 -13.19 -12.62 -9.25
N CYS A 111 -14.45 -12.56 -9.67
CA CYS A 111 -15.56 -13.17 -8.95
C CYS A 111 -15.34 -14.70 -9.01
N ILE A 112 -14.47 -15.25 -8.16
CA ILE A 112 -14.33 -16.66 -7.71
C ILE A 112 -13.18 -16.61 -6.68
N PRO A 113 -13.33 -17.18 -5.48
CA PRO A 113 -12.22 -17.28 -4.53
C PRO A 113 -11.19 -18.27 -5.10
N LYS A 114 -10.17 -17.76 -5.77
CA LYS A 114 -8.96 -18.54 -6.06
C LYS A 114 -7.91 -18.12 -5.05
N THR A 115 -7.59 -19.04 -4.16
CA THR A 115 -6.37 -19.05 -3.37
C THR A 115 -5.19 -18.69 -4.26
N VAL A 116 -4.60 -17.50 -4.05
CA VAL A 116 -3.33 -17.13 -4.66
C VAL A 116 -2.27 -17.28 -3.58
N SER A 117 -1.50 -18.35 -3.67
CA SER A 117 -0.28 -18.53 -2.89
C SER A 117 0.77 -17.54 -3.37
N PHE A 118 1.28 -16.70 -2.47
CA PHE A 118 2.50 -15.94 -2.72
C PHE A 118 3.68 -16.75 -2.19
N GLY A 119 4.55 -17.16 -3.10
CA GLY A 119 5.86 -17.71 -2.75
C GLY A 119 6.72 -16.61 -2.15
N ILE A 120 7.31 -16.89 -0.99
CA ILE A 120 8.52 -16.22 -0.55
C ILE A 120 9.58 -16.41 -1.64
N ALA A 121 10.08 -15.33 -2.23
CA ALA A 121 11.31 -15.39 -3.00
C ALA A 121 12.47 -15.57 -2.01
N SER A 122 12.57 -16.76 -1.43
CA SER A 122 13.79 -17.25 -0.80
C SER A 122 14.67 -17.79 -1.91
N GLU A 123 15.53 -16.96 -2.50
CA GLU A 123 16.77 -17.41 -3.16
C GLU A 123 17.62 -16.19 -3.54
N PHE A 124 18.37 -15.66 -2.57
CA PHE A 124 19.74 -15.22 -2.86
C PHE A 124 20.66 -16.26 -2.23
N LEU A 125 21.06 -17.20 -3.08
CA LEU A 125 22.33 -17.94 -3.07
C LEU A 125 23.03 -18.03 -1.70
N SER A 126 22.76 -19.12 -0.98
CA SER A 126 23.81 -19.72 -0.17
C SER A 126 24.86 -20.34 -1.12
N LEU A 127 26.14 -20.20 -0.76
CA LEU A 127 27.29 -20.99 -1.21
C LEU A 127 27.89 -20.66 -2.58
N THR A 128 28.70 -19.59 -2.63
CA THR A 128 30.05 -19.75 -3.21
C THR A 128 31.07 -19.60 -2.10
N ARG A 129 31.41 -20.72 -1.46
CA ARG A 129 32.70 -20.99 -0.84
C ARG A 129 32.71 -22.45 -0.39
N GLN A 130 33.26 -23.29 -1.26
CA GLN A 130 33.96 -24.50 -0.87
C GLN A 130 35.34 -24.46 -1.57
N PRO A 131 36.33 -25.13 -0.96
CA PRO A 131 37.67 -24.58 -0.68
C PRO A 131 38.56 -24.34 -1.90
#